data_AF-A0A4U1GH68-F1
#
_entry.id   AF-A0A4U1GH68-F1
#
_cell.length_a   1.000
_cell.length_b   1.000
_cell.length_c   1.000
_cell.angle_alpha   90.00
_cell.angle_beta   90.00
_cell.angle_gamma   90.00
#
_symmetry.space_group_name_H-M   'P 1'
#
loop_
_entity.id
_entity.type
_entity.pdbx_description
1 polymer ?
#
loop_
_entity_poly.entity_id
_entity_poly.type
_entity_poly.pdbx_seq_one_letter_code
_entity_poly.pdbx_strand_id
1 'polypeptide(L)'
;MDKRPRIKKEIIGEIIEPDPLAFTSNKCSGNAKMVLTKIERVAFDIWFDKHYYIREQYGDFDGKRDGINKELVEQIVISSAKHLLFYALKVKPFSFANFEVNLRNPRITITKNIEGETKLNIVIECHYLSLNRFEVTVITALRKNDFRFNDGEYKIEIYEDETSILYKNEKGKIKTICEYLF
;
A
#
# COMPACT_ATOMS: atom_id res chain seq x y z
N MET A 1 6.86 -17.35 67.21
CA MET A 1 7.61 -17.99 66.12
C MET A 1 6.80 -17.82 64.85
N ASP A 2 7.11 -16.81 64.05
CA ASP A 2 6.37 -16.56 62.80
C ASP A 2 6.66 -17.66 61.78
N LYS A 3 5.59 -18.25 61.25
CA LYS A 3 5.65 -19.25 60.19
C LYS A 3 6.23 -18.61 58.93
N ARG A 4 7.35 -19.15 58.42
CA ARG A 4 7.93 -18.74 57.14
C ARG A 4 6.87 -18.80 56.03
N PRO A 5 6.69 -17.73 55.23
CA PRO A 5 5.77 -17.74 54.10
C PRO A 5 6.24 -18.76 53.05
N ARG A 6 5.30 -19.53 52.49
CA ARG A 6 5.58 -20.46 51.40
C ARG A 6 5.73 -19.69 50.10
N ILE A 7 6.85 -19.92 49.40
CA ILE A 7 7.07 -19.43 48.04
C ILE A 7 6.00 -20.06 47.14
N LYS A 8 5.12 -19.23 46.57
CA LYS A 8 4.21 -19.67 45.50
C LYS A 8 5.05 -19.77 44.22
N LYS A 9 5.17 -20.97 43.65
CA LYS A 9 5.62 -21.10 42.25
C LYS A 9 4.50 -20.55 41.38
N GLU A 10 4.58 -19.29 40.99
CA GLU A 10 3.87 -18.83 39.81
C GLU A 10 4.51 -19.55 38.62
N ILE A 11 3.76 -20.47 38.02
CA ILE A 11 4.11 -21.01 36.71
C ILE A 11 3.83 -19.86 35.73
N ILE A 12 4.83 -19.01 35.53
CA ILE A 12 4.81 -18.00 34.48
C ILE A 12 5.15 -18.72 33.18
N GLY A 13 4.16 -18.84 32.31
CA GLY A 13 4.35 -19.31 30.94
C GLY A 13 4.51 -20.81 30.82
N GLU A 14 3.40 -21.54 30.93
CA GLU A 14 3.29 -22.78 30.17
C GLU A 14 3.13 -22.36 28.70
N ILE A 15 4.18 -22.57 27.89
CA ILE A 15 4.03 -22.51 26.44
C ILE A 15 3.19 -23.75 26.08
N ILE A 16 1.87 -23.58 26.11
CA ILE A 16 0.95 -24.57 25.57
C ILE A 16 1.21 -24.54 24.07
N GLU A 17 1.94 -25.54 23.55
CA GLU A 17 1.96 -25.77 22.11
C GLU A 17 0.50 -25.93 21.66
N PRO A 18 0.02 -25.11 20.70
CA PRO A 18 -1.38 -25.17 20.30
C PRO A 18 -1.69 -26.56 19.75
N ASP A 19 -2.63 -27.26 20.40
CA ASP A 19 -3.10 -28.58 19.97
C ASP A 19 -3.56 -28.48 18.51
N PRO A 20 -2.88 -29.17 17.55
CA PRO A 20 -3.24 -29.12 16.14
C PRO A 20 -4.66 -29.61 15.85
N LEU A 21 -5.27 -30.32 16.80
CA LEU A 21 -6.64 -30.81 16.70
C LEU A 21 -7.68 -29.90 17.35
N ALA A 22 -7.27 -28.90 18.16
CA ALA A 22 -8.16 -28.04 18.89
C ALA A 22 -8.89 -27.04 17.98
N PHE A 23 -10.16 -26.79 18.33
CA PHE A 23 -10.92 -25.69 17.77
C PHE A 23 -10.61 -24.42 18.57
N THR A 24 -10.40 -23.31 17.86
CA THR A 24 -10.07 -21.99 18.39
C THR A 24 -10.92 -20.91 17.70
N SER A 25 -11.03 -19.75 18.33
CA SER A 25 -11.71 -18.60 17.71
C SER A 25 -10.82 -17.95 16.65
N ASN A 26 -11.40 -17.60 15.50
CA ASN A 26 -10.80 -16.73 14.50
C ASN A 26 -11.73 -15.54 14.18
N LYS A 27 -11.36 -14.70 13.21
CA LYS A 27 -12.14 -13.49 12.84
C LYS A 27 -13.53 -13.80 12.24
N CYS A 28 -13.80 -15.04 11.84
CA CYS A 28 -15.05 -15.44 11.19
C CYS A 28 -15.92 -16.35 12.08
N SER A 29 -15.35 -17.08 13.04
CA SER A 29 -16.05 -18.02 13.93
C SER A 29 -15.33 -18.20 15.26
N GLY A 30 -16.09 -18.30 16.36
CA GLY A 30 -15.59 -18.59 17.70
C GLY A 30 -15.14 -20.03 17.93
N ASN A 31 -15.43 -20.94 17.00
CA ASN A 31 -15.17 -22.37 17.13
C ASN A 31 -14.69 -22.95 15.78
N ALA A 32 -13.54 -22.50 15.31
CA ALA A 32 -12.95 -22.88 14.03
C ALA A 32 -11.71 -23.75 14.24
N LYS A 33 -11.37 -24.58 13.25
CA LYS A 33 -10.09 -25.32 13.25
C LYS A 33 -9.26 -24.84 12.07
N MET A 34 -7.99 -24.49 12.32
CA MET A 34 -7.05 -24.18 11.25
C MET A 34 -6.67 -25.48 10.53
N VAL A 35 -7.07 -25.63 9.27
CA VAL A 35 -6.82 -26.86 8.48
C VAL A 35 -5.59 -26.71 7.60
N LEU A 36 -5.42 -25.55 6.97
CA LEU A 36 -4.37 -25.30 6.00
C LEU A 36 -4.04 -23.81 5.99
N THR A 37 -2.75 -23.51 5.85
CA THR A 37 -2.27 -22.19 5.45
C THR A 37 -1.68 -22.32 4.05
N LYS A 38 -2.22 -21.55 3.10
CA LYS A 38 -1.69 -21.46 1.74
C LYS A 38 -1.28 -20.02 1.46
N ILE A 39 -0.09 -19.84 0.90
CA ILE A 39 0.43 -18.55 0.48
C ILE A 39 0.25 -18.44 -1.04
N GLU A 40 -0.45 -17.41 -1.47
CA GLU A 40 -0.59 -17.05 -2.88
C GLU A 40 0.30 -15.85 -3.19
N ARG A 41 0.89 -15.81 -4.40
CA ARG A 41 1.72 -14.70 -4.86
C ARG A 41 0.96 -13.90 -5.91
N VAL A 42 0.95 -12.58 -5.74
CA VAL A 42 0.41 -11.62 -6.72
C VAL A 42 1.58 -10.97 -7.46
N ALA A 43 1.52 -10.97 -8.79
CA ALA A 43 2.49 -10.34 -9.66
C ALA A 43 2.02 -8.94 -10.09
N PHE A 44 2.96 -8.00 -10.13
CA PHE A 44 2.77 -6.65 -10.66
C PHE A 44 3.79 -6.43 -11.77
N ASP A 45 3.31 -6.35 -13.02
CA ASP A 45 4.16 -6.04 -14.17
C ASP A 45 4.28 -4.52 -14.28
N ILE A 46 5.47 -3.99 -14.02
CA ILE A 46 5.70 -2.54 -13.98
C ILE A 46 6.23 -2.05 -15.33
N TRP A 47 5.51 -1.11 -15.92
CA TRP A 47 5.86 -0.40 -17.14
C TRP A 47 6.08 1.08 -16.86
N PHE A 48 6.92 1.73 -17.66
CA PHE A 48 7.10 3.18 -17.62
C PHE A 48 6.53 3.77 -18.89
N ASP A 49 5.64 4.76 -18.74
CA ASP A 49 5.12 5.50 -19.86
C ASP A 49 6.25 6.27 -20.56
N LYS A 50 6.12 6.47 -21.88
CA LYS A 50 7.11 7.21 -22.67
C LYS A 50 7.37 8.61 -22.10
N HIS A 51 6.35 9.29 -21.59
CA HIS A 51 6.49 10.61 -20.97
C HIS A 51 7.32 10.55 -19.68
N TYR A 52 7.16 9.52 -18.85
CA TYR A 52 8.03 9.32 -17.69
C TYR A 52 9.48 9.13 -18.16
N TYR A 53 9.70 8.23 -19.11
CA TYR A 53 11.04 7.88 -19.56
C TYR A 53 11.80 9.08 -20.14
N ILE A 54 11.12 9.89 -20.96
CA ILE A 54 11.68 11.13 -21.50
C ILE A 54 12.07 12.10 -20.37
N ARG A 55 11.22 12.27 -19.36
CA ARG A 55 11.49 13.19 -18.23
C ARG A 55 12.65 12.72 -17.35
N GLU A 56 12.77 11.42 -17.12
CA GLU A 56 13.90 10.86 -16.38
C GLU A 56 15.22 11.11 -17.12
N GLN A 57 15.26 10.82 -18.42
CA GLN A 57 16.49 10.88 -19.21
C GLN A 57 16.92 12.31 -19.55
N TYR A 58 15.98 13.10 -20.04
CA TYR A 58 16.25 14.41 -20.65
C TYR A 58 15.80 15.59 -19.79
N GLY A 59 15.01 15.33 -18.73
CA GLY A 59 14.40 16.39 -17.93
C GLY A 59 13.24 17.08 -18.63
N ASP A 60 12.96 18.29 -18.16
CA ASP A 60 11.90 19.18 -18.64
C ASP A 60 12.52 20.52 -19.08
N PHE A 61 11.68 21.50 -19.43
CA PHE A 61 12.12 22.88 -19.68
C PHE A 61 12.92 23.49 -18.52
N ASP A 62 12.71 23.01 -17.29
CA ASP A 62 13.40 23.44 -16.07
C ASP A 62 14.66 22.62 -15.76
N GLY A 63 15.09 21.73 -16.67
CA GLY A 63 16.27 20.87 -16.51
C GLY A 63 15.94 19.44 -16.04
N LYS A 64 16.98 18.66 -15.72
CA LYS A 64 16.84 17.27 -15.28
C LYS A 64 16.16 17.20 -13.92
N ARG A 65 15.08 16.42 -13.81
CA ARG A 65 14.38 16.22 -12.53
C ARG A 65 15.21 15.29 -11.64
N ASP A 66 15.78 15.85 -10.58
CA ASP A 66 16.48 15.05 -9.56
C ASP A 66 15.51 14.19 -8.75
N GLY A 67 15.94 12.98 -8.39
CA GLY A 67 15.21 12.09 -7.47
C GLY A 67 13.92 11.47 -8.02
N ILE A 68 13.80 11.31 -9.34
CA ILE A 68 12.79 10.46 -10.00
C ILE A 68 13.43 9.25 -10.71
N ASN A 69 14.53 8.73 -10.18
CA ASN A 69 15.23 7.61 -10.81
C ASN A 69 14.34 6.35 -10.81
N LYS A 70 14.44 5.57 -11.89
CA LYS A 70 13.68 4.34 -12.10
C LYS A 70 13.66 3.42 -10.88
N GLU A 71 14.81 3.15 -10.25
CA GLU A 71 14.93 2.16 -9.18
C GLU A 71 14.14 2.59 -7.93
N LEU A 72 14.19 3.88 -7.58
CA LEU A 72 13.44 4.42 -6.45
C LEU A 72 11.94 4.36 -6.72
N VAL A 73 11.52 4.76 -7.91
CA VAL A 73 10.11 4.75 -8.31
C VAL A 73 9.56 3.33 -8.33
N GLU A 74 10.30 2.38 -8.90
CA GLU A 74 9.96 0.96 -8.91
C GLU A 74 9.78 0.43 -7.47
N GLN A 75 10.74 0.68 -6.58
CA GLN A 75 10.66 0.25 -5.18
C GLN A 75 9.43 0.82 -4.46
N ILE A 76 9.11 2.10 -4.69
CA ILE A 76 7.95 2.73 -4.07
C ILE A 76 6.66 2.10 -4.60
N VAL A 77 6.54 1.90 -5.91
CA VAL A 77 5.38 1.25 -6.53
C VAL A 77 5.20 -0.17 -5.97
N ILE A 78 6.27 -0.97 -5.89
CA ILE A 78 6.22 -2.31 -5.30
C ILE A 78 5.79 -2.25 -3.84
N SER A 79 6.40 -1.37 -3.03
CA SER A 79 6.04 -1.24 -1.60
C SER A 79 4.59 -0.79 -1.40
N SER A 80 4.03 -0.04 -2.35
CA SER A 80 2.65 0.45 -2.29
C SER A 80 1.62 -0.65 -2.52
N ALA A 81 1.99 -1.79 -3.12
CA ALA A 81 1.06 -2.85 -3.50
C ALA A 81 0.23 -3.36 -2.32
N LYS A 82 0.85 -3.54 -1.15
CA LYS A 82 0.14 -3.96 0.08
C LYS A 82 -0.90 -2.93 0.54
N HIS A 83 -0.61 -1.64 0.37
CA HIS A 83 -1.51 -0.54 0.71
C HIS A 83 -2.68 -0.48 -0.27
N LEU A 84 -2.41 -0.61 -1.57
CA LEU A 84 -3.44 -0.66 -2.62
C LEU A 84 -4.43 -1.80 -2.35
N LEU A 85 -3.92 -3.00 -2.07
CA LEU A 85 -4.74 -4.16 -1.73
C LEU A 85 -5.54 -3.94 -0.43
N PHE A 86 -4.90 -3.43 0.62
CA PHE A 86 -5.58 -3.13 1.88
C PHE A 86 -6.74 -2.16 1.69
N TYR A 87 -6.53 -1.04 0.99
CA TYR A 87 -7.58 -0.06 0.77
C TYR A 87 -8.68 -0.58 -0.14
N ALA A 88 -8.37 -1.39 -1.17
CA ALA A 88 -9.39 -1.99 -2.03
C ALA A 88 -10.31 -2.95 -1.26
N LEU A 89 -9.77 -3.64 -0.26
CA LEU A 89 -10.55 -4.54 0.60
C LEU A 89 -11.33 -3.79 1.68
N LYS A 90 -10.74 -2.74 2.28
CA LYS A 90 -11.33 -2.01 3.41
C LYS A 90 -12.31 -0.92 2.99
N VAL A 91 -12.02 -0.19 1.91
CA VAL A 91 -12.74 1.00 1.47
C VAL A 91 -13.57 0.66 0.23
N LYS A 92 -14.85 0.33 0.44
CA LYS A 92 -15.77 -0.12 -0.63
C LYS A 92 -15.75 0.71 -1.94
N PRO A 93 -15.74 2.06 -1.92
CA PRO A 93 -15.76 2.84 -3.17
C PRO A 93 -14.39 2.93 -3.86
N PHE A 94 -13.31 2.43 -3.24
CA PHE A 94 -11.97 2.50 -3.79
C PHE A 94 -11.64 1.21 -4.55
N SER A 95 -11.20 1.37 -5.79
CA SER A 95 -10.51 0.34 -6.57
C SER A 95 -9.25 0.95 -7.14
N PHE A 96 -8.17 0.16 -7.19
CA PHE A 96 -6.94 0.56 -7.87
C PHE A 96 -6.78 -0.03 -9.26
N ALA A 97 -7.52 -1.08 -9.57
CA ALA A 97 -7.39 -1.80 -10.83
C ALA A 97 -8.56 -1.49 -11.76
N ASN A 98 -8.21 -1.18 -13.00
CA ASN A 98 -9.13 -1.06 -14.12
C ASN A 98 -9.29 -2.44 -14.79
N PHE A 99 -10.52 -2.83 -15.10
CA PHE A 99 -10.81 -4.12 -15.76
C PHE A 99 -10.84 -4.00 -17.29
N GLU A 100 -11.25 -2.83 -17.78
CA GLU A 100 -11.39 -2.55 -19.19
C GLU A 100 -10.53 -1.34 -19.56
N VAL A 101 -10.11 -1.28 -20.81
CA VAL A 101 -9.41 -0.11 -21.36
C VAL A 101 -10.45 0.92 -21.79
N ASN A 102 -10.54 2.01 -21.04
CA ASN A 102 -11.40 3.15 -21.36
C ASN A 102 -10.59 4.36 -21.85
N LEU A 103 -11.28 5.32 -22.48
CA LEU A 103 -10.70 6.60 -22.90
C LEU A 103 -10.04 7.38 -21.75
N ARG A 104 -10.55 7.21 -20.52
CA ARG A 104 -10.01 7.81 -19.29
C ARG A 104 -10.11 6.81 -18.15
N ASN A 105 -9.10 5.97 -18.02
CA ASN A 105 -9.00 5.08 -16.87
C ASN A 105 -8.62 5.89 -15.61
N PRO A 106 -9.25 5.60 -14.46
CA PRO A 106 -8.80 6.08 -13.16
C PRO A 106 -7.32 5.82 -12.92
N ARG A 107 -6.65 6.84 -12.38
CA ARG A 107 -5.26 6.80 -11.94
C ARG A 107 -5.17 7.00 -10.44
N ILE A 108 -4.07 6.54 -9.87
CA ILE A 108 -3.77 6.72 -8.45
C ILE A 108 -2.44 7.44 -8.32
N THR A 109 -2.40 8.39 -7.38
CA THR A 109 -1.14 9.00 -6.97
C THR A 109 -0.61 8.28 -5.74
N ILE A 110 0.60 7.73 -5.82
CA ILE A 110 1.36 7.27 -4.66
C ILE A 110 2.31 8.40 -4.26
N THR A 111 2.24 8.81 -3.00
CA THR A 111 3.11 9.83 -2.44
C THR A 111 3.95 9.22 -1.34
N LYS A 112 5.26 9.44 -1.40
CA LYS A 112 6.19 9.07 -0.32
C LYS A 112 7.07 10.25 0.05
N ASN A 113 7.29 10.42 1.35
CA ASN A 113 8.30 11.38 1.82
C ASN A 113 9.69 10.85 1.43
N ILE A 114 10.50 11.74 0.86
CA ILE A 114 11.91 11.51 0.58
C ILE A 114 12.72 12.61 1.27
N GLU A 115 14.03 12.38 1.39
CA GLU A 115 14.99 13.22 2.11
C GLU A 115 14.65 14.72 2.14
N GLY A 116 14.65 15.31 3.34
CA GLY A 116 14.40 16.75 3.54
C GLY A 116 12.95 17.18 3.35
N GLU A 117 11.99 16.39 3.83
CA GLU A 117 10.54 16.66 3.80
C GLU A 117 9.92 16.85 2.39
N THR A 118 10.68 16.52 1.34
CA THR A 118 10.17 16.64 -0.01
C THR A 118 9.31 15.42 -0.34
N LYS A 119 8.14 15.63 -0.95
CA LYS A 119 7.26 14.54 -1.39
C LYS A 119 7.57 14.13 -2.82
N LEU A 120 7.82 12.83 -3.03
CA LEU A 120 7.81 12.21 -4.34
C LEU A 120 6.41 11.69 -4.64
N ASN A 121 5.81 12.19 -5.71
CA ASN A 121 4.47 11.80 -6.16
C ASN A 121 4.60 11.02 -7.46
N ILE A 122 4.07 9.81 -7.48
CA ILE A 122 4.12 8.88 -8.59
C ILE A 122 2.69 8.61 -9.03
N VAL A 123 2.37 8.97 -10.26
CA VAL A 123 1.06 8.69 -10.85
C VAL A 123 1.13 7.35 -11.56
N ILE A 124 0.28 6.43 -11.14
CA ILE A 124 0.17 5.10 -11.73
C ILE A 124 -1.24 4.85 -12.29
N GLU A 125 -1.28 4.00 -13.29
CA GLU A 125 -2.49 3.40 -13.84
C GLU A 125 -2.34 1.88 -13.72
N CYS A 126 -3.29 1.20 -13.08
CA CYS A 126 -3.22 -0.26 -12.95
C CYS A 126 -4.36 -0.94 -13.70
N HIS A 127 -4.05 -2.05 -14.35
CA HIS A 127 -5.02 -2.91 -15.01
C HIS A 127 -4.98 -4.32 -14.45
N TYR A 128 -6.17 -4.91 -14.31
CA TYR A 128 -6.31 -6.32 -14.02
C TYR A 128 -5.98 -7.14 -15.26
N LEU A 129 -5.08 -8.13 -15.13
CA LEU A 129 -4.79 -9.09 -16.20
C LEU A 129 -5.36 -10.46 -15.88
N SER A 130 -5.12 -10.95 -14.66
CA SER A 130 -5.62 -12.24 -14.18
C SER A 130 -5.71 -12.25 -12.65
N LEU A 131 -6.24 -13.33 -12.08
CA LEU A 131 -6.52 -13.47 -10.64
C LEU A 131 -5.33 -13.13 -9.73
N ASN A 132 -4.11 -13.32 -10.22
CA ASN A 132 -2.89 -13.07 -9.47
C ASN A 132 -1.91 -12.16 -10.22
N ARG A 133 -2.37 -11.37 -11.20
CA ARG A 133 -1.51 -10.54 -12.03
C ARG A 133 -2.16 -9.22 -12.38
N PHE A 134 -1.44 -8.13 -12.08
CA PHE A 134 -1.79 -6.78 -12.45
C PHE A 134 -0.72 -6.19 -13.34
N GLU A 135 -1.13 -5.34 -14.27
CA GLU A 135 -0.24 -4.46 -15.00
C GLU A 135 -0.25 -3.09 -14.33
N VAL A 136 0.91 -2.47 -14.16
CA VAL A 136 1.06 -1.13 -13.58
C VAL A 136 1.88 -0.28 -14.50
N THR A 137 1.30 0.77 -15.04
CA THR A 137 2.03 1.78 -15.81
C THR A 137 2.30 2.99 -14.94
N VAL A 138 3.57 3.32 -14.75
CA VAL A 138 4.00 4.60 -14.16
C VAL A 138 3.87 5.68 -15.23
N ILE A 139 2.88 6.54 -15.08
CA ILE A 139 2.58 7.63 -16.01
C ILE A 139 3.57 8.78 -15.82
N THR A 140 3.83 9.17 -14.57
CA THR A 140 4.81 10.21 -14.26
C THR A 140 5.24 10.17 -12.81
N ALA A 141 6.40 10.76 -12.50
CA ALA A 141 6.84 11.04 -11.14
C ALA A 141 7.29 12.50 -11.01
N LEU A 142 7.04 13.11 -9.86
CA LEU A 142 7.40 14.49 -9.56
C LEU A 142 7.68 14.69 -8.07
N ARG A 143 8.84 15.30 -7.76
CA ARG A 143 9.16 15.84 -6.45
C ARG A 143 8.45 17.18 -6.27
N LYS A 144 7.35 17.20 -5.53
CA LYS A 144 6.57 18.41 -5.28
C LYS A 144 5.67 18.24 -4.06
N ASN A 145 5.77 19.15 -3.09
CA ASN A 145 4.93 19.09 -1.90
C ASN A 145 3.46 19.38 -2.22
N ASP A 146 3.22 20.38 -3.07
CA ASP A 146 1.87 20.79 -3.49
C ASP A 146 1.41 20.08 -4.78
N PHE A 147 1.49 18.75 -4.79
CA PHE A 147 1.01 17.96 -5.91
C PHE A 147 -0.52 17.87 -5.92
N ARG A 148 -1.13 18.23 -7.06
CA ARG A 148 -2.57 18.14 -7.29
C ARG A 148 -2.86 16.93 -8.18
N PHE A 149 -3.92 16.21 -7.86
CA PHE A 149 -4.45 15.07 -8.62
C PHE A 149 -5.90 15.36 -9.03
N ASN A 150 -6.43 14.65 -10.03
CA ASN A 150 -7.70 15.04 -10.65
C ASN A 150 -8.89 14.83 -9.73
N ASP A 151 -10.01 15.50 -10.05
CA ASP A 151 -11.26 15.27 -9.34
C ASP A 151 -11.73 13.81 -9.50
N GLY A 152 -12.15 13.19 -8.42
CA GLY A 152 -12.56 11.78 -8.37
C GLY A 152 -11.41 10.78 -8.21
N GLU A 153 -10.15 11.19 -8.41
CA GLU A 153 -8.98 10.32 -8.22
C GLU A 153 -8.63 10.15 -6.74
N TYR A 154 -7.83 9.11 -6.47
CA TYR A 154 -7.33 8.78 -5.16
C TYR A 154 -5.81 9.01 -5.06
N LYS A 155 -5.37 9.31 -3.84
CA LYS A 155 -3.96 9.42 -3.49
C LYS A 155 -3.67 8.59 -2.25
N ILE A 156 -2.60 7.81 -2.25
CA ILE A 156 -2.09 7.12 -1.07
C ILE A 156 -0.79 7.81 -0.65
N GLU A 157 -0.76 8.35 0.56
CA GLU A 157 0.47 8.86 1.18
C GLU A 157 1.04 7.80 2.12
N ILE A 158 2.29 7.39 1.88
CA ILE A 158 2.98 6.34 2.63
C ILE A 158 4.10 6.99 3.45
N TYR A 159 4.15 6.67 4.73
CA TYR A 159 5.15 7.15 5.67
C TYR A 159 6.28 6.14 5.89
N GLU A 160 7.34 6.56 6.58
CA GLU A 160 8.55 5.74 6.80
C GLU A 160 8.28 4.49 7.66
N ASP A 161 7.35 4.60 8.60
CA ASP A 161 6.92 3.52 9.50
C ASP A 161 5.93 2.54 8.85
N GLU A 162 5.78 2.60 7.52
CA GLU A 162 4.82 1.83 6.74
C GLU A 162 3.35 2.10 7.10
N THR A 163 3.04 3.16 7.84
CA THR A 163 1.67 3.66 7.91
C THR A 163 1.31 4.38 6.61
N SER A 164 0.02 4.54 6.36
CA SER A 164 -0.41 5.27 5.17
C SER A 164 -1.79 5.90 5.35
N ILE A 165 -2.08 6.89 4.52
CA ILE A 165 -3.37 7.55 4.47
C ILE A 165 -3.89 7.55 3.03
N LEU A 166 -5.13 7.12 2.86
CA LEU A 166 -5.88 7.23 1.61
C LEU A 166 -6.64 8.56 1.59
N TYR A 167 -6.40 9.35 0.54
CA TYR A 167 -7.12 10.57 0.23
C TYR A 167 -7.92 10.43 -1.06
N LYS A 168 -8.96 11.25 -1.19
CA LYS A 168 -9.71 11.43 -2.43
C LYS A 168 -9.90 12.91 -2.71
N ASN A 169 -9.76 13.31 -3.96
CA ASN A 169 -10.13 14.65 -4.38
C ASN A 169 -11.61 14.62 -4.79
N GLU A 170 -12.44 15.43 -4.12
CA GLU A 170 -13.86 15.56 -4.44
C GLU A 170 -14.22 17.04 -4.57
N LYS A 171 -14.64 17.43 -5.77
CA LYS A 171 -14.98 18.80 -6.16
C LYS A 171 -13.86 19.79 -5.81
N GLY A 172 -12.62 19.38 -6.06
CA GLY A 172 -11.41 20.17 -5.79
C GLY A 172 -10.99 20.23 -4.32
N LYS A 173 -11.65 19.49 -3.42
CA LYS A 173 -11.26 19.37 -2.01
C LYS A 173 -10.68 17.99 -1.74
N ILE A 174 -9.47 17.96 -1.18
CA ILE A 174 -8.80 16.73 -0.75
C ILE A 174 -9.39 16.31 0.60
N LYS A 175 -9.97 15.11 0.66
CA LYS A 175 -10.52 14.51 1.87
C LYS A 175 -9.70 13.29 2.28
N THR A 176 -9.43 13.15 3.57
CA THR A 176 -8.98 11.89 4.16
C THR A 176 -10.12 10.88 4.16
N ILE A 177 -9.87 9.68 3.65
CA ILE A 177 -10.86 8.60 3.52
C ILE A 177 -10.63 7.50 4.55
N CYS A 178 -9.38 7.06 4.69
CA CYS A 178 -9.02 5.98 5.58
C CYS A 178 -7.55 6.06 5.94
N GLU A 179 -7.23 5.58 7.14
CA GLU A 179 -5.86 5.43 7.61
C GLU A 179 -5.56 3.94 7.80
N TYR A 180 -4.31 3.57 7.53
CA TYR A 180 -3.69 2.32 7.92
C TYR A 180 -2.67 2.63 9.00
N LEU A 181 -3.02 2.25 10.23
CA LEU A 181 -2.18 2.33 11.42
C LEU A 181 -1.85 0.88 11.80
N PHE A 182 -0.58 0.63 12.11
CA PHE A 182 -0.12 -0.68 12.59
C PHE A 182 -0.70 -1.00 13.98
#